data_AF-A0A1F1KVV0-F1
#
_entry.id   AF-A0A1F1KVV0-F1
#
_cell.length_a   1.000
_cell.length_b   1.000
_cell.length_c   1.000
_cell.angle_alpha   90.00
_cell.angle_beta   90.00
_cell.angle_gamma   90.00
#
_symmetry.space_group_name_H-M   'P 1'
#
loop_
_entity.id
_entity.type
_entity.pdbx_description
1 polymer ?
#
loop_
_entity_poly.entity_id
_entity_poly.type
_entity_poly.pdbx_seq_one_letter_code
_entity_poly.pdbx_strand_id
1 'polypeptide(L)'
;MIEHQVRTHKSAEDFPLEEHLAYKVAQVAADPVAVDDEVADMIINRIIDNAAVAVASVTRRPVTSARTMAEGHPVTEGGASVFGIDGTYSAEWAALANGTAVRELDFHDTFLAAEYSHPGDNIPPLLAVAQHKGLGGKELIRAVATGYEIQVNLVKGICLHEHKIDHVAHLGPSVAAGLGTLLELDTETIYQAVGQALHTTTATRQSRKGLISSWKAYAPAFAGKMAIEAVDRTMRGEGAPAPIWEGEDGFIAWMLHSPERTYTVPLPAPGEAKRAILDTYTKEHSAEYQSQAPIDLAIRMKQTLADKGLDTADIESIVLHTSHHTHYVIGTGANDPQKMDPRASRETLDHSIMYIFAVALQDGGWHHVDSYLPERAGRPDTVELWHKISTVEDPEWTRRYHSHDPNEKAFGAKAVITFNDGTVVEDEMAVANAHPLGARPFERDNYIAKFRTLAEGQVDPAEQDRFLAAAQNLRELTDLSELNVRLNDAALAQAPNTPEGLF
;
A
#
# COMPACT_ATOMS: atom_id res chain seq x y z
N MET A 1 20.19 5.39 12.82
CA MET A 1 19.74 4.07 12.37
C MET A 1 20.76 3.00 12.75
N ILE A 2 20.30 1.86 13.27
CA ILE A 2 21.09 0.69 13.67
C ILE A 2 20.73 -0.48 12.74
N GLU A 3 21.74 -1.12 12.16
CA GLU A 3 21.56 -2.31 11.31
C GLU A 3 21.54 -3.58 12.19
N HIS A 4 20.41 -4.28 12.24
CA HIS A 4 20.26 -5.51 13.03
C HIS A 4 20.39 -6.76 12.17
N GLN A 5 21.31 -7.66 12.52
CA GLN A 5 21.44 -8.97 11.89
C GLN A 5 20.40 -9.94 12.47
N VAL A 6 19.62 -10.58 11.61
CA VAL A 6 18.50 -11.45 12.00
C VAL A 6 18.65 -12.79 11.27
N ARG A 7 18.86 -13.87 12.01
CA ARG A 7 19.06 -15.23 11.48
C ARG A 7 18.29 -16.25 12.32
N THR A 8 18.18 -17.48 11.82
CA THR A 8 17.69 -18.59 12.65
C THR A 8 18.69 -18.96 13.75
N HIS A 9 18.18 -19.29 14.93
CA HIS A 9 18.89 -19.80 16.09
C HIS A 9 18.26 -21.13 16.53
N LYS A 10 19.10 -22.12 16.87
CA LYS A 10 18.63 -23.38 17.44
C LYS A 10 18.09 -23.18 18.85
N SER A 11 17.15 -24.00 19.27
CA SER A 11 16.57 -23.92 20.64
C SER A 11 17.62 -24.15 21.75
N ALA A 12 18.78 -24.72 21.42
CA ALA A 12 19.89 -24.93 22.33
C ALA A 12 20.93 -23.78 22.38
N GLU A 13 20.82 -22.79 21.48
CA GLU A 13 21.67 -21.59 21.50
C GLU A 13 21.21 -20.65 22.61
N ASP A 14 22.16 -20.01 23.30
CA ASP A 14 21.85 -18.89 24.19
C ASP A 14 21.54 -17.65 23.33
N PHE A 15 20.26 -17.26 23.30
CA PHE A 15 19.77 -16.13 22.53
C PHE A 15 18.83 -15.31 23.42
N PRO A 16 19.32 -14.22 24.03
CA PRO A 16 18.57 -13.47 25.01
C PRO A 16 17.46 -12.63 24.35
N LEU A 17 16.41 -12.33 25.13
CA LEU A 17 15.21 -11.63 24.67
C LEU A 17 15.53 -10.30 23.97
N GLU A 18 16.51 -9.56 24.48
CA GLU A 18 16.94 -8.27 23.97
C GLU A 18 17.53 -8.34 22.56
N GLU A 19 17.98 -9.52 22.14
CA GLU A 19 18.50 -9.75 20.79
C GLU A 19 17.40 -10.08 19.78
N HIS A 20 16.20 -10.42 20.22
CA HIS A 20 15.07 -10.69 19.34
C HIS A 20 14.69 -9.44 18.55
N LEU A 21 14.47 -9.56 17.23
CA LEU A 21 13.99 -8.48 16.39
C LEU A 21 12.64 -7.95 16.88
N ALA A 22 11.75 -8.84 17.35
CA ALA A 22 10.47 -8.44 17.96
C ALA A 22 10.64 -7.57 19.19
N TYR A 23 11.69 -7.80 19.99
CA TYR A 23 11.95 -6.99 21.17
C TYR A 23 12.50 -5.62 20.75
N LYS A 24 13.41 -5.59 19.77
CA LYS A 24 13.93 -4.34 19.18
C LYS A 24 12.81 -3.50 18.55
N VAL A 25 11.88 -4.12 17.82
CA VAL A 25 10.65 -3.48 17.30
C VAL A 25 9.79 -2.93 18.45
N ALA A 26 9.59 -3.70 19.51
CA ALA A 26 8.83 -3.27 20.68
C ALA A 26 9.49 -2.07 21.41
N GLN A 27 10.82 -2.02 21.46
CA GLN A 27 11.55 -0.87 22.00
C GLN A 27 11.35 0.39 21.15
N VAL A 28 11.41 0.28 19.82
CA VAL A 28 11.11 1.40 18.91
C VAL A 28 9.68 1.90 19.12
N ALA A 29 8.72 1.00 19.28
CA ALA A 29 7.32 1.33 19.52
C ALA A 29 7.07 2.00 20.89
N ALA A 30 7.74 1.54 21.93
CA ALA A 30 7.64 2.10 23.28
C ALA A 30 8.42 3.43 23.45
N ASP A 31 9.34 3.75 22.53
CA ASP A 31 10.14 4.97 22.60
C ASP A 31 9.24 6.24 22.49
N PRO A 32 9.25 7.11 23.52
CA PRO A 32 8.40 8.29 23.57
C PRO A 32 8.87 9.44 22.66
N VAL A 33 9.94 9.27 21.87
CA VAL A 33 10.47 10.27 20.93
C VAL A 33 9.36 11.06 20.20
N ALA A 34 9.56 12.37 20.11
CA ALA A 34 8.62 13.27 19.45
C ALA A 34 8.53 12.99 17.94
N VAL A 35 7.37 13.27 17.36
CA VAL A 35 7.17 13.20 15.91
C VAL A 35 7.53 14.56 15.31
N ASP A 36 8.43 14.55 14.32
CA ASP A 36 8.83 15.77 13.61
C ASP A 36 7.66 16.37 12.81
N ASP A 37 7.67 17.69 12.61
CA ASP A 37 6.57 18.38 11.94
C ASP A 37 6.32 17.88 10.50
N GLU A 38 7.38 17.62 9.73
CA GLU A 38 7.27 17.08 8.37
C GLU A 38 6.61 15.69 8.35
N VAL A 39 6.90 14.86 9.37
CA VAL A 39 6.31 13.52 9.52
C VAL A 39 4.83 13.64 9.84
N ALA A 40 4.46 14.51 10.78
CA ALA A 40 3.06 14.78 11.11
C ALA A 40 2.28 15.35 9.91
N ASP A 41 2.89 16.24 9.13
CA ASP A 41 2.26 16.82 7.92
C ASP A 41 2.05 15.77 6.83
N MET A 42 2.99 14.83 6.68
CA MET A 42 2.85 13.69 5.77
C MET A 42 1.79 12.70 6.26
N ILE A 43 1.66 12.46 7.57
CA ILE A 43 0.58 11.62 8.13
C ILE A 43 -0.78 12.21 7.78
N ILE A 44 -0.95 13.53 7.92
CA ILE A 44 -2.18 14.21 7.50
C ILE A 44 -2.45 13.99 6.01
N ASN A 45 -1.41 14.10 5.16
CA ASN A 45 -1.54 13.82 3.72
C ASN A 45 -2.03 12.37 3.47
N ARG A 46 -1.49 11.39 4.19
CA ARG A 46 -1.87 9.98 4.05
C ARG A 46 -3.29 9.68 4.54
N ILE A 47 -3.76 10.38 5.57
CA ILE A 47 -5.17 10.28 6.00
C ILE A 47 -6.11 10.81 4.92
N ILE A 48 -5.77 11.95 4.31
CA ILE A 48 -6.54 12.51 3.18
C ILE A 48 -6.53 11.52 1.99
N ASP A 49 -5.37 10.96 1.64
CA ASP A 49 -5.22 9.99 0.55
C ASP A 49 -6.04 8.71 0.80
N ASN A 50 -5.93 8.12 1.99
CA ASN A 50 -6.70 6.92 2.35
C ASN A 50 -8.21 7.17 2.26
N ALA A 51 -8.68 8.31 2.78
CA ALA A 51 -10.09 8.68 2.69
C ALA A 51 -10.54 8.86 1.24
N ALA A 52 -9.71 9.51 0.40
CA ALA A 52 -9.98 9.68 -1.03
C ALA A 52 -10.20 8.35 -1.73
N VAL A 53 -9.29 7.40 -1.50
CA VAL A 53 -9.35 6.07 -2.12
C VAL A 53 -10.52 5.24 -1.59
N ALA A 54 -10.78 5.32 -0.28
CA ALA A 54 -11.92 4.64 0.33
C ALA A 54 -13.25 5.13 -0.25
N VAL A 55 -13.43 6.45 -0.36
CA VAL A 55 -14.63 7.06 -0.96
C VAL A 55 -14.84 6.60 -2.40
N ALA A 56 -13.81 6.65 -3.25
CA ALA A 56 -13.92 6.21 -4.64
C ALA A 56 -14.20 4.70 -4.80
N SER A 57 -13.91 3.90 -3.78
CA SER A 57 -14.11 2.45 -3.80
C SER A 57 -15.49 2.00 -3.29
N VAL A 58 -16.29 2.91 -2.73
CA VAL A 58 -17.35 2.53 -1.78
C VAL A 58 -18.51 1.72 -2.36
N THR A 59 -18.77 1.90 -3.66
CA THR A 59 -19.80 1.17 -4.42
C THR A 59 -19.28 -0.15 -4.97
N ARG A 60 -18.02 -0.51 -4.71
CA ARG A 60 -17.49 -1.79 -5.14
C ARG A 60 -17.98 -2.91 -4.25
N ARG A 61 -18.20 -4.08 -4.86
CA ARG A 61 -18.73 -5.25 -4.18
C ARG A 61 -17.90 -5.69 -2.96
N PRO A 62 -16.54 -5.77 -3.02
CA PRO A 62 -15.75 -6.16 -1.85
C PRO A 62 -15.93 -5.18 -0.67
N VAL A 63 -15.92 -3.88 -0.95
CA VAL A 63 -16.10 -2.83 0.04
C VAL A 63 -17.50 -2.88 0.65
N THR A 64 -18.52 -3.09 -0.17
CA THR A 64 -19.90 -3.28 0.30
C THR A 64 -20.03 -4.51 1.19
N SER A 65 -19.45 -5.64 0.79
CA SER A 65 -19.44 -6.85 1.62
C SER A 65 -18.74 -6.63 2.96
N ALA A 66 -17.58 -5.98 2.99
CA ALA A 66 -16.86 -5.68 4.23
C ALA A 66 -17.63 -4.71 5.14
N ARG A 67 -18.28 -3.70 4.56
CA ARG A 67 -19.17 -2.78 5.29
C ARG A 67 -20.34 -3.52 5.94
N THR A 68 -21.03 -4.39 5.21
CA THR A 68 -22.14 -5.19 5.76
C THR A 68 -21.69 -6.15 6.86
N MET A 69 -20.48 -6.71 6.77
CA MET A 69 -19.91 -7.48 7.88
C MET A 69 -19.71 -6.64 9.15
N ALA A 70 -19.29 -5.38 9.00
CA ALA A 70 -19.18 -4.45 10.13
C ALA A 70 -20.55 -4.03 10.67
N GLU A 71 -21.54 -3.81 9.81
CA GLU A 71 -22.92 -3.49 10.20
C GLU A 71 -23.58 -4.58 11.05
N GLY A 72 -23.17 -5.85 10.90
CA GLY A 72 -23.57 -6.96 11.77
C GLY A 72 -22.98 -6.91 13.19
N HIS A 73 -22.08 -5.97 13.49
CA HIS A 73 -21.40 -5.83 14.78
C HIS A 73 -21.53 -4.40 15.36
N PRO A 74 -22.75 -3.88 15.56
CA PRO A 74 -22.95 -2.55 16.14
C PRO A 74 -22.60 -2.55 17.63
N VAL A 75 -22.11 -1.40 18.11
CA VAL A 75 -21.83 -1.18 19.53
C VAL A 75 -22.45 0.14 19.99
N THR A 76 -22.72 0.25 21.29
CA THR A 76 -23.35 1.45 21.89
C THR A 76 -22.38 2.30 22.70
N GLU A 77 -21.28 1.71 23.16
CA GLU A 77 -20.19 2.38 23.88
C GLU A 77 -18.84 1.91 23.33
N GLY A 78 -17.92 2.85 23.13
CA GLY A 78 -16.69 2.59 22.38
C GLY A 78 -16.98 2.18 20.93
N GLY A 79 -15.93 1.82 20.20
CA GLY A 79 -16.00 1.39 18.80
C GLY A 79 -15.51 2.44 17.81
N ALA A 80 -15.75 2.20 16.54
CA ALA A 80 -15.20 2.98 15.45
C ALA A 80 -16.21 3.19 14.33
N SER A 81 -15.97 4.23 13.53
CA SER A 81 -16.77 4.58 12.36
C SER A 81 -16.38 3.73 11.16
N VAL A 82 -17.34 3.42 10.29
CA VAL A 82 -17.08 2.84 8.96
C VAL A 82 -17.23 3.95 7.93
N PHE A 83 -16.23 4.09 7.05
CA PHE A 83 -16.21 5.12 6.03
C PHE A 83 -17.46 5.08 5.16
N GLY A 84 -18.07 6.25 5.01
CA GLY A 84 -19.20 6.48 4.14
C GLY A 84 -20.57 6.28 4.77
N ILE A 85 -20.67 5.76 6.00
CA ILE A 85 -21.95 5.57 6.69
C ILE A 85 -21.94 6.12 8.12
N ASP A 86 -23.14 6.39 8.64
CA ASP A 86 -23.36 6.70 10.05
C ASP A 86 -23.38 5.42 10.89
N GLY A 87 -22.98 5.51 12.15
CA GLY A 87 -23.02 4.40 13.11
C GLY A 87 -21.70 4.20 13.84
N THR A 88 -21.71 3.24 14.76
CA THR A 88 -20.52 2.85 15.54
C THR A 88 -20.48 1.34 15.65
N TYR A 89 -19.34 0.77 15.30
CA TYR A 89 -19.15 -0.67 15.15
C TYR A 89 -17.93 -1.13 15.93
N SER A 90 -17.85 -2.43 16.21
CA SER A 90 -16.65 -3.01 16.83
C SER A 90 -15.38 -2.62 16.05
N ALA A 91 -14.33 -2.23 16.77
CA ALA A 91 -13.14 -1.59 16.18
C ALA A 91 -12.45 -2.48 15.14
N GLU A 92 -12.36 -3.77 15.41
CA GLU A 92 -11.75 -4.76 14.52
C GLU A 92 -12.55 -4.97 13.23
N TRP A 93 -13.87 -4.81 13.28
CA TRP A 93 -14.74 -4.90 12.11
C TRP A 93 -14.76 -3.61 11.30
N ALA A 94 -14.74 -2.45 11.97
CA ALA A 94 -14.56 -1.17 11.31
C ALA A 94 -13.19 -1.07 10.61
N ALA A 95 -12.13 -1.56 11.26
CA ALA A 95 -10.79 -1.66 10.67
C ALA A 95 -10.79 -2.52 9.39
N LEU A 96 -11.47 -3.68 9.42
CA LEU A 96 -11.59 -4.55 8.25
C LEU A 96 -12.34 -3.85 7.09
N ALA A 97 -13.46 -3.20 7.39
CA ALA A 97 -14.25 -2.48 6.38
C ALA A 97 -13.48 -1.31 5.77
N ASN A 98 -12.91 -0.44 6.61
CA ASN A 98 -12.16 0.73 6.18
C ASN A 98 -10.88 0.35 5.44
N GLY A 99 -10.15 -0.66 5.93
CA GLY A 99 -8.96 -1.19 5.27
C GLY A 99 -9.26 -1.77 3.89
N THR A 100 -10.38 -2.47 3.75
CA THR A 100 -10.80 -3.04 2.46
C THR A 100 -11.13 -1.92 1.48
N ALA A 101 -11.81 -0.85 1.92
CA ALA A 101 -12.09 0.34 1.10
C ALA A 101 -10.79 1.03 0.62
N VAL A 102 -9.86 1.27 1.55
CA VAL A 102 -8.55 1.90 1.23
C VAL A 102 -7.74 1.05 0.24
N ARG A 103 -7.79 -0.28 0.35
CA ARG A 103 -6.98 -1.16 -0.49
C ARG A 103 -7.59 -1.48 -1.86
N GLU A 104 -8.91 -1.44 -1.98
CA GLU A 104 -9.66 -1.96 -3.14
C GLU A 104 -9.18 -1.41 -4.49
N LEU A 105 -8.92 -0.10 -4.58
CA LEU A 105 -8.48 0.51 -5.85
C LEU A 105 -6.97 0.34 -6.12
N ASP A 106 -6.20 -0.15 -5.14
CA ASP A 106 -4.73 -0.19 -5.19
C ASP A 106 -4.13 1.20 -5.46
N PHE A 107 -4.73 2.24 -4.86
CA PHE A 107 -4.48 3.63 -5.25
C PHE A 107 -4.03 4.55 -4.11
N HIS A 108 -3.78 4.00 -2.93
CA HIS A 108 -3.13 4.74 -1.85
C HIS A 108 -1.61 4.58 -1.95
N ASP A 109 -0.87 4.99 -0.91
CA ASP A 109 0.57 5.00 -0.91
C ASP A 109 1.25 3.63 -1.09
N THR A 110 2.55 3.72 -1.37
CA THR A 110 3.42 2.59 -1.57
C THR A 110 4.84 2.91 -1.14
N PHE A 111 5.62 1.86 -0.89
CA PHE A 111 7.04 1.93 -0.63
C PHE A 111 7.77 0.79 -1.36
N LEU A 112 8.94 1.10 -1.92
CA LEU A 112 9.73 0.23 -2.77
C LEU A 112 11.17 0.12 -2.26
N ALA A 113 11.60 -1.11 -1.97
CA ALA A 113 12.96 -1.46 -1.59
C ALA A 113 13.27 -2.93 -2.00
N ALA A 114 13.92 -3.71 -1.13
CA ALA A 114 14.10 -5.14 -1.32
C ALA A 114 12.75 -5.88 -1.44
N GLU A 115 11.80 -5.51 -0.59
CA GLU A 115 10.37 -5.81 -0.74
C GLU A 115 9.60 -4.55 -1.18
N TYR A 116 8.30 -4.67 -1.37
CA TYR A 116 7.37 -3.56 -1.56
C TYR A 116 6.17 -3.69 -0.63
N SER A 117 5.55 -2.56 -0.34
CA SER A 117 4.42 -2.52 0.58
C SER A 117 3.51 -1.33 0.34
N HIS A 118 2.47 -1.29 1.15
CA HIS A 118 1.46 -0.26 1.24
C HIS A 118 1.35 0.20 2.70
N PRO A 119 2.24 1.09 3.17
CA PRO A 119 2.26 1.49 4.58
C PRO A 119 1.00 2.22 5.06
N GLY A 120 0.23 2.81 4.14
CA GLY A 120 -1.09 3.40 4.40
C GLY A 120 -2.11 2.41 4.94
N ASP A 121 -1.92 1.10 4.75
CA ASP A 121 -2.74 0.06 5.34
C ASP A 121 -2.63 0.02 6.89
N ASN A 122 -1.63 0.69 7.51
CA ASN A 122 -1.57 0.83 8.98
C ASN A 122 -2.66 1.77 9.52
N ILE A 123 -3.11 2.76 8.74
CA ILE A 123 -3.97 3.84 9.25
C ILE A 123 -5.35 3.32 9.69
N PRO A 124 -6.09 2.50 8.91
CA PRO A 124 -7.42 2.04 9.29
C PRO A 124 -7.50 1.33 10.66
N PRO A 125 -6.65 0.33 10.98
CA PRO A 125 -6.71 -0.31 12.30
C PRO A 125 -6.28 0.62 13.44
N LEU A 126 -5.29 1.50 13.24
CA LEU A 126 -4.86 2.47 14.24
C LEU A 126 -5.96 3.49 14.54
N LEU A 127 -6.60 4.03 13.50
CA LEU A 127 -7.73 4.96 13.63
C LEU A 127 -8.91 4.30 14.35
N ALA A 128 -9.23 3.05 14.01
CA ALA A 128 -10.34 2.34 14.63
C ALA A 128 -10.13 2.13 16.13
N VAL A 129 -8.92 1.73 16.55
CA VAL A 129 -8.62 1.58 17.98
C VAL A 129 -8.55 2.93 18.68
N ALA A 130 -8.01 3.97 18.03
CA ALA A 130 -7.96 5.31 18.59
C ALA A 130 -9.37 5.86 18.87
N GLN A 131 -10.29 5.72 17.92
CA GLN A 131 -11.71 6.04 18.10
C GLN A 131 -12.33 5.21 19.24
N HIS A 132 -12.07 3.90 19.26
CA HIS A 132 -12.62 3.01 20.29
C HIS A 132 -12.15 3.36 21.70
N LYS A 133 -10.93 3.87 21.86
CA LYS A 133 -10.38 4.31 23.14
C LYS A 133 -10.62 5.80 23.45
N GLY A 134 -11.26 6.55 22.55
CA GLY A 134 -11.49 7.98 22.73
C GLY A 134 -10.20 8.81 22.73
N LEU A 135 -9.20 8.40 21.95
CA LEU A 135 -7.92 9.10 21.80
C LEU A 135 -8.00 10.18 20.71
N GLY A 136 -7.09 11.16 20.76
CA GLY A 136 -7.03 12.26 19.83
C GLY A 136 -6.02 12.07 18.71
N GLY A 137 -5.85 13.11 17.90
CA GLY A 137 -4.95 13.08 16.76
C GLY A 137 -3.46 13.09 17.12
N LYS A 138 -3.07 13.56 18.32
CA LYS A 138 -1.68 13.50 18.80
C LYS A 138 -1.24 12.05 18.98
N GLU A 139 -2.09 11.23 19.59
CA GLU A 139 -1.85 9.81 19.80
C GLU A 139 -1.87 9.06 18.45
N LEU A 140 -2.83 9.38 17.58
CA LEU A 140 -2.91 8.78 16.25
C LEU A 140 -1.66 9.08 15.39
N ILE A 141 -1.17 10.33 15.40
CA ILE A 141 0.05 10.72 14.66
C ILE A 141 1.26 9.90 15.13
N ARG A 142 1.44 9.74 16.45
CA ARG A 142 2.53 8.93 17.02
C ARG A 142 2.43 7.47 16.58
N ALA A 143 1.23 6.91 16.64
CA ALA A 143 0.97 5.53 16.25
C ALA A 143 1.24 5.26 14.77
N VAL A 144 0.79 6.17 13.89
CA VAL A 144 1.02 6.06 12.44
C VAL A 144 2.51 6.20 12.12
N ALA A 145 3.23 7.13 12.76
CA ALA A 145 4.67 7.25 12.59
C ALA A 145 5.40 5.93 12.94
N THR A 146 5.04 5.28 14.05
CA THR A 146 5.59 3.96 14.43
C THR A 146 5.23 2.88 13.41
N GLY A 147 3.96 2.76 13.01
CA GLY A 147 3.55 1.73 12.04
C GLY A 147 4.31 1.84 10.73
N TYR A 148 4.45 3.05 10.20
CA TYR A 148 5.24 3.31 9.00
C TYR A 148 6.72 2.98 9.19
N GLU A 149 7.33 3.42 10.31
CA GLU A 149 8.73 3.15 10.61
C GLU A 149 9.02 1.66 10.63
N ILE A 150 8.21 0.87 11.32
CA ILE A 150 8.41 -0.58 11.41
C ILE A 150 8.23 -1.25 10.06
N GLN A 151 7.14 -0.96 9.34
CA GLN A 151 6.88 -1.65 8.08
C GLN A 151 7.93 -1.31 7.01
N VAL A 152 8.28 -0.03 6.85
CA VAL A 152 9.26 0.41 5.86
C VAL A 152 10.61 -0.25 6.10
N ASN A 153 11.04 -0.35 7.35
CA ASN A 153 12.31 -0.96 7.70
C ASN A 153 12.33 -2.49 7.54
N LEU A 154 11.23 -3.17 7.87
CA LEU A 154 11.07 -4.59 7.55
C LEU A 154 11.13 -4.83 6.02
N VAL A 155 10.53 -3.93 5.24
CA VAL A 155 10.53 -3.97 3.76
C VAL A 155 11.91 -3.69 3.18
N LYS A 156 12.72 -2.84 3.82
CA LYS A 156 14.13 -2.63 3.47
C LYS A 156 14.98 -3.87 3.75
N GLY A 157 14.72 -4.58 4.85
CA GLY A 157 15.60 -5.65 5.34
C GLY A 157 15.24 -7.09 4.95
N ILE A 158 13.97 -7.40 4.69
CA ILE A 158 13.49 -8.77 4.44
C ILE A 158 12.59 -8.80 3.20
N CYS A 159 13.09 -9.37 2.10
CA CYS A 159 12.31 -9.62 0.89
C CYS A 159 11.43 -10.87 1.07
N LEU A 160 10.11 -10.70 1.09
CA LEU A 160 9.13 -11.79 1.20
C LEU A 160 8.78 -12.39 -0.16
N HIS A 161 8.87 -11.59 -1.22
CA HIS A 161 8.50 -11.93 -2.58
C HIS A 161 9.36 -13.05 -3.17
N GLU A 162 10.66 -13.06 -2.85
CA GLU A 162 11.57 -14.15 -3.26
C GLU A 162 11.13 -15.49 -2.65
N HIS A 163 10.52 -15.46 -1.46
CA HIS A 163 9.98 -16.63 -0.74
C HIS A 163 8.51 -16.93 -1.04
N LYS A 164 7.88 -16.20 -1.96
CA LYS A 164 6.45 -16.34 -2.32
C LYS A 164 5.51 -16.16 -1.11
N ILE A 165 5.93 -15.32 -0.18
CA ILE A 165 5.10 -14.80 0.92
C ILE A 165 4.49 -13.46 0.51
N ASP A 166 3.25 -13.22 0.95
CA ASP A 166 2.57 -11.95 0.74
C ASP A 166 3.20 -10.85 1.62
N HIS A 167 3.38 -9.64 1.08
CA HIS A 167 4.01 -8.53 1.80
C HIS A 167 3.23 -8.08 3.05
N VAL A 168 1.96 -8.49 3.17
CA VAL A 168 1.14 -8.24 4.37
C VAL A 168 1.70 -8.90 5.63
N ALA A 169 2.64 -9.85 5.52
CA ALA A 169 3.33 -10.42 6.67
C ALA A 169 4.14 -9.36 7.45
N HIS A 170 4.59 -8.28 6.80
CA HIS A 170 5.24 -7.14 7.48
C HIS A 170 4.22 -6.15 8.09
N LEU A 171 2.97 -6.15 7.62
CA LEU A 171 1.91 -5.24 8.07
C LEU A 171 1.35 -5.59 9.46
N GLY A 172 1.12 -6.88 9.74
CA GLY A 172 0.62 -7.30 11.06
C GLY A 172 1.51 -6.80 12.22
N PRO A 173 2.82 -7.09 12.20
CA PRO A 173 3.79 -6.56 13.15
C PRO A 173 3.82 -5.04 13.27
N SER A 174 3.72 -4.34 12.13
CA SER A 174 3.77 -2.88 12.13
C SER A 174 2.52 -2.25 12.74
N VAL A 175 1.34 -2.82 12.49
CA VAL A 175 0.09 -2.41 13.15
C VAL A 175 0.16 -2.70 14.64
N ALA A 176 0.63 -3.88 15.06
CA ALA A 176 0.78 -4.22 16.47
C ALA A 176 1.74 -3.26 17.20
N ALA A 177 2.86 -2.91 16.58
CA ALA A 177 3.80 -1.91 17.10
C ALA A 177 3.15 -0.51 17.19
N GLY A 178 2.45 -0.07 16.14
CA GLY A 178 1.73 1.20 16.13
C GLY A 178 0.64 1.28 17.20
N LEU A 179 -0.11 0.20 17.42
CA LEU A 179 -1.09 0.07 18.50
C LEU A 179 -0.41 0.10 19.88
N GLY A 180 0.78 -0.49 20.00
CA GLY A 180 1.63 -0.38 21.18
C GLY A 180 1.96 1.07 21.53
N THR A 181 2.40 1.86 20.53
CA THR A 181 2.61 3.31 20.70
C THR A 181 1.32 4.06 21.02
N LEU A 182 0.22 3.73 20.32
CA LEU A 182 -1.07 4.40 20.47
C LEU A 182 -1.62 4.30 21.91
N LEU A 183 -1.44 3.13 22.51
CA LEU A 183 -1.98 2.78 23.82
C LEU A 183 -0.95 2.93 24.96
N GLU A 184 0.25 3.42 24.65
CA GLU A 184 1.37 3.56 25.59
C GLU A 184 1.68 2.25 26.35
N LEU A 185 1.67 1.11 25.63
CA LEU A 185 1.94 -0.20 26.22
C LEU A 185 3.42 -0.37 26.59
N ASP A 186 3.69 -1.23 27.56
CA ASP A 186 5.04 -1.63 27.90
C ASP A 186 5.67 -2.52 26.80
N THR A 187 7.00 -2.54 26.77
CA THR A 187 7.78 -3.29 25.77
C THR A 187 7.46 -4.79 25.76
N GLU A 188 7.16 -5.41 26.90
CA GLU A 188 6.87 -6.84 26.96
C GLU A 188 5.53 -7.17 26.31
N THR A 189 4.49 -6.36 26.56
CA THR A 189 3.20 -6.51 25.90
C THR A 189 3.32 -6.33 24.39
N ILE A 190 4.04 -5.30 23.93
CA ILE A 190 4.24 -5.05 22.49
C ILE A 190 5.03 -6.19 21.85
N TYR A 191 6.06 -6.72 22.52
CA TYR A 191 6.85 -7.85 22.05
C TYR A 191 5.95 -9.07 21.76
N GLN A 192 5.05 -9.42 22.67
CA GLN A 192 4.11 -10.53 22.47
C GLN A 192 3.15 -10.26 21.31
N ALA A 193 2.61 -9.03 21.23
CA ALA A 193 1.66 -8.65 20.18
C ALA A 193 2.29 -8.74 18.78
N VAL A 194 3.51 -8.23 18.62
CA VAL A 194 4.29 -8.29 17.38
C VAL A 194 4.52 -9.75 16.95
N GLY A 195 4.89 -10.61 17.89
CA GLY A 195 5.09 -12.04 17.62
C GLY A 195 3.81 -12.75 17.16
N GLN A 196 2.69 -12.54 17.84
CA GLN A 196 1.42 -13.13 17.46
C GLN A 196 0.91 -12.57 16.12
N ALA A 197 1.06 -11.27 15.88
CA ALA A 197 0.64 -10.66 14.63
C ALA A 197 1.41 -11.24 13.44
N LEU A 198 2.75 -11.30 13.49
CA LEU A 198 3.54 -11.93 12.41
C LEU A 198 3.07 -13.35 12.13
N HIS A 199 2.91 -14.16 13.19
CA HIS A 199 2.54 -15.57 13.06
C HIS A 199 1.19 -15.75 12.34
N THR A 200 0.21 -14.91 12.67
CA THR A 200 -1.18 -15.07 12.21
C THR A 200 -1.52 -14.29 10.96
N THR A 201 -0.67 -13.35 10.52
CA THR A 201 -0.87 -12.55 9.31
C THR A 201 0.09 -12.91 8.17
N THR A 202 0.81 -14.01 8.28
CA THR A 202 1.67 -14.51 7.20
C THR A 202 0.87 -15.40 6.25
N ALA A 203 0.74 -14.97 5.00
CA ALA A 203 0.00 -15.70 3.96
C ALA A 203 0.87 -15.98 2.73
N THR A 204 0.50 -17.00 1.97
CA THR A 204 1.11 -17.25 0.66
C THR A 204 0.79 -16.12 -0.31
N ARG A 205 1.64 -15.94 -1.31
CA ARG A 205 1.45 -14.93 -2.36
C ARG A 205 0.40 -15.30 -3.42
N GLN A 206 -0.33 -16.41 -3.23
CA GLN A 206 -1.37 -16.82 -4.18
C GLN A 206 -2.50 -15.77 -4.33
N SER A 207 -2.68 -14.91 -3.31
CA SER A 207 -3.54 -13.71 -3.33
C SER A 207 -3.25 -12.74 -4.49
N ARG A 208 -2.06 -12.81 -5.10
CA ARG A 208 -1.57 -11.83 -6.09
C ARG A 208 -1.11 -12.46 -7.41
N LYS A 209 -1.50 -13.71 -7.71
CA LYS A 209 -1.10 -14.41 -8.94
C LYS A 209 -2.22 -15.25 -9.54
N GLY A 210 -2.36 -15.22 -10.87
CA GLY A 210 -3.39 -15.97 -11.61
C GLY A 210 -4.73 -15.23 -11.61
N LEU A 211 -5.84 -15.91 -11.27
CA LEU A 211 -7.13 -15.25 -11.07
C LEU A 211 -7.11 -14.47 -9.74
N ILE A 212 -6.67 -13.21 -9.80
CA ILE A 212 -6.62 -12.32 -8.65
C ILE A 212 -8.06 -12.03 -8.21
N SER A 213 -8.41 -12.49 -7.01
CA SER A 213 -9.74 -12.29 -6.43
C SER A 213 -9.80 -11.03 -5.55
N SER A 214 -11.01 -10.68 -5.11
CA SER A 214 -11.24 -9.59 -4.15
C SER A 214 -10.49 -9.78 -2.82
N TRP A 215 -9.98 -10.98 -2.51
CA TRP A 215 -9.10 -11.20 -1.36
C TRP A 215 -7.88 -10.28 -1.34
N LYS A 216 -7.40 -9.82 -2.50
CA LYS A 216 -6.32 -8.82 -2.59
C LYS A 216 -6.63 -7.54 -1.79
N ALA A 217 -7.89 -7.11 -1.75
CA ALA A 217 -8.34 -5.96 -0.97
C ALA A 217 -8.48 -6.30 0.52
N TYR A 218 -8.96 -7.50 0.84
CA TYR A 218 -9.14 -7.96 2.22
C TYR A 218 -7.84 -8.31 2.94
N ALA A 219 -6.82 -8.81 2.24
CA ALA A 219 -5.60 -9.33 2.86
C ALA A 219 -4.93 -8.35 3.85
N PRO A 220 -4.67 -7.07 3.50
CA PRO A 220 -4.10 -6.13 4.47
C PRO A 220 -5.10 -5.72 5.56
N ALA A 221 -6.38 -5.57 5.23
CA ALA A 221 -7.43 -5.24 6.20
C ALA A 221 -7.59 -6.35 7.25
N PHE A 222 -7.46 -7.61 6.83
CA PHE A 222 -7.44 -8.78 7.71
C PHE A 222 -6.21 -8.77 8.61
N ALA A 223 -5.03 -8.42 8.09
CA ALA A 223 -3.83 -8.27 8.92
C ALA A 223 -4.01 -7.20 10.01
N GLY A 224 -4.62 -6.06 9.68
CA GLY A 224 -4.98 -5.02 10.64
C GLY A 224 -5.96 -5.51 11.71
N LYS A 225 -7.04 -6.20 11.32
CA LYS A 225 -7.99 -6.83 12.25
C LYS A 225 -7.29 -7.83 13.19
N MET A 226 -6.42 -8.68 12.67
CA MET A 226 -5.72 -9.66 13.49
C MET A 226 -4.69 -9.04 14.44
N ALA A 227 -4.06 -7.93 14.04
CA ALA A 227 -3.16 -7.20 14.93
C ALA A 227 -3.92 -6.57 16.12
N ILE A 228 -5.14 -6.07 15.90
CA ILE A 228 -6.02 -5.59 17.00
C ILE A 228 -6.31 -6.72 17.98
N GLU A 229 -6.69 -7.91 17.48
CA GLU A 229 -6.93 -9.08 18.33
C GLU A 229 -5.66 -9.57 19.06
N ALA A 230 -4.50 -9.51 18.41
CA ALA A 230 -3.22 -9.86 19.03
C ALA A 230 -2.86 -8.91 20.18
N VAL A 231 -3.05 -7.60 20.00
CA VAL A 231 -2.83 -6.60 21.04
C VAL A 231 -3.83 -6.78 22.19
N ASP A 232 -5.12 -6.94 21.92
CA ASP A 232 -6.12 -7.16 22.99
C ASP A 232 -5.83 -8.43 23.79
N ARG A 233 -5.46 -9.53 23.12
CA ARG A 233 -5.10 -10.79 23.78
C ARG A 233 -3.89 -10.60 24.69
N THR A 234 -2.83 -9.97 24.21
CA THR A 234 -1.57 -9.82 24.96
C THR A 234 -1.66 -8.82 26.10
N MET A 235 -2.48 -7.76 25.97
CA MET A 235 -2.84 -6.87 27.08
C MET A 235 -3.50 -7.59 28.26
N ARG A 236 -4.04 -8.81 28.05
CA ARG A 236 -4.61 -9.66 29.11
C ARG A 236 -3.57 -10.57 29.78
N GLY A 237 -2.28 -10.40 29.46
CA GLY A 237 -1.17 -11.17 30.03
C GLY A 237 -0.84 -12.46 29.27
N GLU A 238 -1.40 -12.63 28.07
CA GLU A 238 -1.15 -13.80 27.23
C GLU A 238 0.15 -13.67 26.42
N GLY A 239 0.88 -14.77 26.26
CA GLY A 239 2.11 -14.83 25.46
C GLY A 239 1.91 -15.31 24.01
N ALA A 240 2.95 -15.19 23.20
CA ALA A 240 3.03 -15.58 21.80
C ALA A 240 4.27 -16.47 21.52
N PRO A 241 4.34 -17.17 20.38
CA PRO A 241 5.54 -17.92 19.98
C PRO A 241 6.78 -17.02 19.89
N ALA A 242 7.90 -17.50 20.44
CA ALA A 242 9.12 -16.72 20.62
C ALA A 242 10.39 -17.60 20.52
N PRO A 243 11.52 -17.08 19.99
CA PRO A 243 11.61 -15.86 19.19
C PRO A 243 10.92 -16.03 17.83
N ILE A 244 10.08 -15.08 17.43
CA ILE A 244 9.20 -15.27 16.28
C ILE A 244 9.92 -15.28 14.93
N TRP A 245 10.91 -14.40 14.74
CA TRP A 245 11.68 -14.35 13.50
C TRP A 245 12.77 -15.41 13.49
N GLU A 246 13.49 -15.49 14.60
CA GLU A 246 14.75 -16.21 14.76
C GLU A 246 14.61 -17.65 15.22
N GLY A 247 13.44 -18.06 15.71
CA GLY A 247 13.27 -19.38 16.32
C GLY A 247 13.63 -20.52 15.36
N GLU A 248 14.05 -21.65 15.93
CA GLU A 248 14.37 -22.88 15.17
C GLU A 248 13.18 -23.33 14.31
N ASP A 249 11.97 -23.16 14.82
CA ASP A 249 10.71 -23.36 14.09
C ASP A 249 10.00 -22.02 13.73
N GLY A 250 10.76 -20.93 13.67
CA GLY A 250 10.29 -19.57 13.47
C GLY A 250 10.07 -19.16 12.01
N PHE A 251 9.77 -17.87 11.82
CA PHE A 251 9.44 -17.29 10.53
C PHE A 251 10.55 -17.47 9.49
N ILE A 252 11.81 -17.18 9.84
CA ILE A 252 12.94 -17.32 8.90
C ILE A 252 13.15 -18.78 8.50
N ALA A 253 13.09 -19.70 9.46
CA ALA A 253 13.36 -21.11 9.24
C ALA A 253 12.34 -21.74 8.28
N TRP A 254 11.04 -21.54 8.53
CA TRP A 254 10.00 -22.30 7.84
C TRP A 254 9.05 -21.48 6.99
N MET A 255 8.72 -20.24 7.38
CA MET A 255 7.85 -19.41 6.55
C MET A 255 8.60 -18.86 5.34
N LEU A 256 9.88 -18.50 5.51
CA LEU A 256 10.76 -18.13 4.40
C LEU A 256 11.53 -19.33 3.81
N HIS A 257 11.52 -20.49 4.47
CA HIS A 257 12.31 -21.66 4.06
C HIS A 257 13.81 -21.30 3.85
N SER A 258 14.37 -20.50 4.76
CA SER A 258 15.73 -19.96 4.65
C SER A 258 16.52 -20.03 5.96
N PRO A 259 16.67 -21.22 6.58
CA PRO A 259 17.27 -21.35 7.92
C PRO A 259 18.73 -20.87 8.01
N GLU A 260 19.45 -20.86 6.89
CA GLU A 260 20.86 -20.42 6.84
C GLU A 260 21.02 -18.93 6.48
N ARG A 261 19.92 -18.23 6.17
CA ARG A 261 19.97 -16.84 5.70
C ARG A 261 20.02 -15.88 6.89
N THR A 262 20.87 -14.86 6.75
CA THR A 262 20.89 -13.70 7.64
C THR A 262 20.31 -12.50 6.88
N TYR A 263 19.35 -11.84 7.48
CA TYR A 263 18.78 -10.58 7.02
C TYR A 263 19.37 -9.42 7.81
N THR A 264 19.37 -8.23 7.22
CA THR A 264 19.77 -7.00 7.91
C THR A 264 18.58 -6.06 7.94
N VAL A 265 18.04 -5.77 9.12
CA VAL A 265 16.90 -4.89 9.30
C VAL A 265 17.36 -3.58 9.95
N PRO A 266 17.27 -2.44 9.26
CA PRO A 266 17.56 -1.15 9.86
C PRO A 266 16.46 -0.75 10.85
N LEU A 267 16.77 -0.28 12.05
CA LEU A 267 15.80 0.33 12.96
C LEU A 267 16.36 1.65 13.52
N PRO A 268 15.52 2.62 13.90
CA PRO A 268 16.01 3.84 14.56
C PRO A 268 16.70 3.50 15.89
N ALA A 269 17.75 4.26 16.23
CA ALA A 269 18.36 4.20 17.54
C ALA A 269 17.41 4.79 18.61
N PRO A 270 17.59 4.46 19.91
CA PRO A 270 16.81 5.09 20.97
C PRO A 270 16.88 6.62 20.91
N GLY A 271 15.73 7.29 20.92
CA GLY A 271 15.59 8.74 20.81
C GLY A 271 15.70 9.30 19.38
N GLU A 272 15.91 8.45 18.36
CA GLU A 272 15.91 8.87 16.96
C GLU A 272 14.48 8.98 16.42
N ALA A 273 14.18 10.05 15.70
CA ALA A 273 12.85 10.31 15.16
C ALA A 273 12.43 9.25 14.12
N LYS A 274 11.15 8.87 14.17
CA LYS A 274 10.51 7.93 13.25
C LYS A 274 10.13 8.66 11.97
N ARG A 275 10.97 8.57 10.93
CA ARG A 275 10.89 9.39 9.70
C ARG A 275 10.58 8.60 8.43
N ALA A 276 10.44 7.28 8.51
CA ALA A 276 10.35 6.42 7.32
C ALA A 276 9.14 6.71 6.41
N ILE A 277 8.07 7.33 6.92
CA ILE A 277 6.94 7.78 6.09
C ILE A 277 7.37 8.74 4.97
N LEU A 278 8.43 9.51 5.17
CA LEU A 278 8.95 10.47 4.19
C LEU A 278 9.61 9.78 2.98
N ASP A 279 9.99 8.50 3.12
CA ASP A 279 10.52 7.69 2.02
C ASP A 279 9.38 7.09 1.16
N THR A 280 8.13 7.14 1.62
CA THR A 280 6.96 6.57 0.93
C THR A 280 6.34 7.58 -0.03
N TYR A 281 5.52 7.12 -0.98
CA TYR A 281 4.78 8.03 -1.85
C TYR A 281 3.40 7.53 -2.22
N THR A 282 2.49 8.48 -2.43
CA THR A 282 1.15 8.21 -2.95
C THR A 282 1.21 8.00 -4.44
N LYS A 283 0.53 6.95 -4.90
CA LYS A 283 0.30 6.74 -6.32
C LYS A 283 -0.54 7.89 -6.89
N GLU A 284 -0.04 8.49 -7.96
CA GLU A 284 -0.78 9.49 -8.72
C GLU A 284 -1.76 8.83 -9.69
N HIS A 285 -1.38 7.66 -10.21
CA HIS A 285 -2.19 6.90 -11.15
C HIS A 285 -2.73 5.63 -10.49
N SER A 286 -4.03 5.34 -10.66
CA SER A 286 -4.63 4.11 -10.12
C SER A 286 -4.16 2.94 -10.97
N ALA A 287 -2.98 2.41 -10.67
CA ALA A 287 -2.35 1.29 -11.34
C ALA A 287 -1.28 0.70 -10.41
N GLU A 288 -0.70 -0.43 -10.80
CA GLU A 288 0.36 -1.06 -10.02
C GLU A 288 1.60 -0.14 -9.88
N TYR A 289 2.35 -0.26 -8.77
CA TYR A 289 3.35 0.73 -8.39
C TYR A 289 4.58 0.78 -9.31
N GLN A 290 4.95 -0.31 -10.01
CA GLN A 290 5.99 -0.31 -11.04
C GLN A 290 5.53 0.36 -12.33
N SER A 291 4.22 0.59 -12.50
CA SER A 291 3.67 1.27 -13.67
C SER A 291 3.62 2.79 -13.54
N GLN A 292 3.84 3.36 -12.35
CA GLN A 292 3.72 4.82 -12.12
C GLN A 292 4.66 5.62 -13.04
N ALA A 293 5.97 5.31 -13.02
CA ALA A 293 6.92 6.01 -13.86
C ALA A 293 6.75 5.71 -15.37
N PRO A 294 6.43 4.47 -15.78
CA PRO A 294 6.05 4.19 -17.17
C PRO A 294 4.81 4.96 -17.67
N ILE A 295 3.80 5.22 -16.83
CA ILE A 295 2.64 6.07 -17.20
C ILE A 295 3.11 7.49 -17.45
N ASP A 296 3.86 8.07 -16.53
CA ASP A 296 4.41 9.42 -16.68
C ASP A 296 5.33 9.54 -17.91
N LEU A 297 6.13 8.50 -18.18
CA LEU A 297 6.95 8.38 -19.38
C LEU A 297 6.09 8.37 -20.65
N ALA A 298 5.05 7.54 -20.71
CA ALA A 298 4.15 7.46 -21.85
C ALA A 298 3.44 8.79 -22.14
N ILE A 299 2.95 9.49 -21.10
CA ILE A 299 2.33 10.81 -21.22
C ILE A 299 3.31 11.83 -21.82
N ARG A 300 4.54 11.86 -21.31
CA ARG A 300 5.61 12.74 -21.84
C ARG A 300 5.97 12.38 -23.28
N MET A 301 6.08 11.09 -23.58
CA MET A 301 6.39 10.62 -24.94
C MET A 301 5.27 10.96 -25.93
N LYS A 302 3.99 10.96 -25.53
CA LYS A 302 2.89 11.44 -26.38
C LYS A 302 3.15 12.85 -26.89
N GLN A 303 3.56 13.75 -26.01
CA GLN A 303 3.93 15.11 -26.40
C GLN A 303 5.12 15.12 -27.36
N THR A 304 6.17 14.34 -27.06
CA THR A 304 7.34 14.19 -27.95
C THR A 304 6.97 13.68 -29.34
N LEU A 305 6.04 12.73 -29.45
CA LEU A 305 5.56 12.22 -30.74
C LEU A 305 4.77 13.28 -31.50
N ALA A 306 3.87 13.99 -30.83
CA ALA A 306 3.10 15.07 -31.43
C ALA A 306 4.00 16.20 -31.97
N ASP A 307 5.02 16.61 -31.21
CA ASP A 307 5.99 17.63 -31.62
C ASP A 307 6.82 17.22 -32.85
N LYS A 308 6.99 15.91 -33.06
CA LYS A 308 7.68 15.32 -34.22
C LYS A 308 6.73 15.00 -35.39
N GLY A 309 5.42 15.20 -35.23
CA GLY A 309 4.41 14.85 -36.23
C GLY A 309 4.28 13.33 -36.45
N LEU A 310 4.55 12.52 -35.42
CA LEU A 310 4.48 11.06 -35.46
C LEU A 310 3.17 10.57 -34.83
N ASP A 311 2.54 9.56 -35.44
CA ASP A 311 1.28 8.97 -34.96
C ASP A 311 1.50 7.56 -34.40
N THR A 312 0.81 7.22 -33.31
CA THR A 312 0.77 5.87 -32.74
C THR A 312 0.34 4.79 -33.72
N ALA A 313 -0.44 5.12 -34.76
CA ALA A 313 -0.83 4.20 -35.82
C ALA A 313 0.36 3.69 -36.65
N ASP A 314 1.43 4.47 -36.76
CA ASP A 314 2.62 4.15 -37.55
C ASP A 314 3.70 3.42 -36.74
N ILE A 315 3.42 3.06 -35.49
CA ILE A 315 4.34 2.32 -34.63
C ILE A 315 4.42 0.86 -35.09
N GLU A 316 5.65 0.37 -35.28
CA GLU A 316 5.98 -1.03 -35.54
C GLU A 316 6.11 -1.80 -34.23
N SER A 317 6.88 -1.27 -33.28
CA SER A 317 7.13 -1.92 -31.98
C SER A 317 7.47 -0.93 -30.86
N ILE A 318 7.21 -1.34 -29.62
CA ILE A 318 7.66 -0.65 -28.42
C ILE A 318 8.36 -1.65 -27.51
N VAL A 319 9.56 -1.33 -27.05
CA VAL A 319 10.31 -2.13 -26.09
C VAL A 319 10.57 -1.33 -24.83
N LEU A 320 10.11 -1.84 -23.69
CA LEU A 320 10.38 -1.28 -22.37
C LEU A 320 11.54 -2.05 -21.72
N HIS A 321 12.68 -1.38 -21.56
CA HIS A 321 13.83 -1.87 -20.79
C HIS A 321 13.62 -1.50 -19.32
N THR A 322 13.56 -2.50 -18.45
CA THR A 322 13.13 -2.31 -17.06
C THR A 322 13.77 -3.33 -16.12
N SER A 323 13.55 -3.18 -14.81
CA SER A 323 14.02 -4.15 -13.80
C SER A 323 13.38 -5.54 -13.94
N HIS A 324 14.06 -6.54 -13.35
CA HIS A 324 13.54 -7.91 -13.17
C HIS A 324 12.11 -7.89 -12.64
N HIS A 325 11.86 -7.08 -11.60
CA HIS A 325 10.56 -7.05 -10.93
C HIS A 325 9.45 -6.59 -11.87
N THR A 326 9.62 -5.49 -12.59
CA THR A 326 8.64 -5.02 -13.57
C THR A 326 8.45 -6.05 -14.69
N HIS A 327 9.52 -6.61 -15.24
CA HIS A 327 9.47 -7.57 -16.35
C HIS A 327 8.69 -8.84 -15.99
N TYR A 328 8.97 -9.43 -14.82
CA TYR A 328 8.38 -10.71 -14.41
C TYR A 328 7.06 -10.58 -13.63
N VAL A 329 6.73 -9.40 -13.09
CA VAL A 329 5.48 -9.19 -12.36
C VAL A 329 4.40 -8.59 -13.25
N ILE A 330 4.65 -7.51 -13.99
CA ILE A 330 3.63 -6.82 -14.81
C ILE A 330 3.94 -6.77 -16.31
N GLY A 331 5.15 -7.17 -16.70
CA GLY A 331 5.62 -7.23 -18.07
C GLY A 331 5.32 -8.55 -18.78
N THR A 332 5.84 -8.65 -19.99
CA THR A 332 5.76 -9.85 -20.84
C THR A 332 6.47 -11.07 -20.23
N GLY A 333 7.45 -10.85 -19.35
CA GLY A 333 8.14 -11.92 -18.61
C GLY A 333 7.25 -12.66 -17.61
N ALA A 334 6.11 -12.08 -17.22
CA ALA A 334 5.13 -12.75 -16.36
C ALA A 334 4.53 -14.01 -17.01
N ASN A 335 4.58 -14.13 -18.34
CA ASN A 335 4.00 -15.23 -19.11
C ASN A 335 2.51 -15.48 -18.79
N ASP A 336 1.77 -14.39 -18.54
CA ASP A 336 0.36 -14.39 -18.19
C ASP A 336 -0.46 -13.89 -19.39
N PRO A 337 -1.10 -14.78 -20.17
CA PRO A 337 -1.83 -14.37 -21.38
C PRO A 337 -3.03 -13.47 -21.07
N GLN A 338 -3.58 -13.52 -19.85
CA GLN A 338 -4.67 -12.64 -19.43
C GLN A 338 -4.25 -11.17 -19.45
N LYS A 339 -2.96 -10.86 -19.31
CA LYS A 339 -2.40 -9.49 -19.41
C LYS A 339 -2.35 -8.95 -20.84
N MET A 340 -2.81 -9.72 -21.82
CA MET A 340 -2.96 -9.32 -23.22
C MET A 340 -4.41 -9.51 -23.71
N ASP A 341 -5.38 -9.82 -22.82
CA ASP A 341 -6.79 -9.98 -23.20
C ASP A 341 -7.56 -8.67 -22.96
N PRO A 342 -8.15 -8.04 -24.00
CA PRO A 342 -8.96 -6.83 -23.84
C PRO A 342 -10.25 -7.01 -23.02
N ARG A 343 -10.61 -8.25 -22.67
CA ARG A 343 -11.74 -8.58 -21.79
C ARG A 343 -11.31 -8.93 -20.37
N ALA A 344 -10.02 -8.78 -20.06
CA ALA A 344 -9.51 -9.03 -18.72
C ALA A 344 -10.17 -8.08 -17.69
N SER A 345 -10.18 -8.50 -16.43
CA SER A 345 -10.72 -7.66 -15.37
C SER A 345 -9.84 -6.42 -15.14
N ARG A 346 -10.38 -5.41 -14.47
CA ARG A 346 -9.61 -4.23 -14.05
C ARG A 346 -8.35 -4.63 -13.28
N GLU A 347 -8.45 -5.59 -12.37
CA GLU A 347 -7.36 -6.12 -11.52
C GLU A 347 -6.29 -6.89 -12.32
N THR A 348 -6.57 -7.19 -13.59
CA THR A 348 -5.58 -7.75 -14.51
C THR A 348 -4.97 -6.63 -15.36
N LEU A 349 -5.79 -5.71 -15.85
CA LEU A 349 -5.35 -4.57 -16.67
C LEU A 349 -4.47 -3.59 -15.87
N ASP A 350 -4.74 -3.38 -14.57
CA ASP A 350 -3.90 -2.59 -13.67
C ASP A 350 -2.52 -3.22 -13.39
N HIS A 351 -2.30 -4.48 -13.80
CA HIS A 351 -1.03 -5.22 -13.73
C HIS A 351 -0.51 -5.63 -15.12
N SER A 352 -0.98 -4.98 -16.20
CA SER A 352 -0.46 -5.18 -17.56
C SER A 352 0.26 -3.91 -18.02
N ILE A 353 1.59 -3.89 -17.93
CA ILE A 353 2.35 -2.69 -18.31
C ILE A 353 2.22 -2.36 -19.81
N MET A 354 1.99 -3.39 -20.63
CA MET A 354 1.75 -3.23 -22.06
C MET A 354 0.45 -2.46 -22.30
N TYR A 355 -0.65 -2.84 -21.64
CA TYR A 355 -1.91 -2.11 -21.70
C TYR A 355 -1.77 -0.69 -21.16
N ILE A 356 -1.17 -0.56 -19.98
CA ILE A 356 -1.03 0.70 -19.27
C ILE A 356 -0.26 1.71 -20.13
N PHE A 357 0.88 1.30 -20.67
CA PHE A 357 1.71 2.15 -21.51
C PHE A 357 0.99 2.54 -22.81
N ALA A 358 0.27 1.61 -23.46
CA ALA A 358 -0.51 1.91 -24.67
C ALA A 358 -1.58 2.98 -24.42
N VAL A 359 -2.40 2.79 -23.39
CA VAL A 359 -3.50 3.72 -23.06
C VAL A 359 -2.95 5.08 -22.63
N ALA A 360 -1.93 5.11 -21.77
CA ALA A 360 -1.30 6.37 -21.33
C ALA A 360 -0.67 7.13 -22.51
N LEU A 361 -0.03 6.43 -23.46
CA LEU A 361 0.57 7.03 -24.65
C LEU A 361 -0.50 7.57 -25.61
N GLN A 362 -1.61 6.85 -25.79
CA GLN A 362 -2.70 7.29 -26.68
C GLN A 362 -3.51 8.44 -26.07
N ASP A 363 -3.84 8.35 -24.79
CA ASP A 363 -4.78 9.28 -24.14
C ASP A 363 -4.05 10.51 -23.59
N GLY A 364 -2.76 10.39 -23.26
CA GLY A 364 -1.99 11.48 -22.64
C GLY A 364 -2.37 11.72 -21.19
N GLY A 365 -2.94 10.70 -20.55
CA GLY A 365 -3.38 10.73 -19.17
C GLY A 365 -3.78 9.33 -18.71
N TRP A 366 -4.07 9.21 -17.41
CA TRP A 366 -4.56 7.99 -16.79
C TRP A 366 -5.68 8.31 -15.82
N HIS A 367 -6.84 7.68 -15.97
CA HIS A 367 -7.98 7.86 -15.10
C HIS A 367 -8.39 6.55 -14.43
N HIS A 368 -8.68 6.60 -13.13
CA HIS A 368 -8.92 5.41 -12.30
C HIS A 368 -10.14 4.56 -12.68
N VAL A 369 -11.06 5.11 -13.47
CA VAL A 369 -12.24 4.43 -14.04
C VAL A 369 -12.13 4.37 -15.56
N ASP A 370 -12.01 5.51 -16.23
CA ASP A 370 -12.18 5.59 -17.69
C ASP A 370 -11.11 4.83 -18.45
N SER A 371 -9.88 4.78 -17.91
CA SER A 371 -8.78 4.00 -18.49
C SER A 371 -8.98 2.50 -18.36
N TYR A 372 -10.07 2.02 -17.74
CA TYR A 372 -10.38 0.60 -17.59
C TYR A 372 -11.73 0.18 -18.17
N LEU A 373 -12.51 1.13 -18.71
CA LEU A 373 -13.82 0.82 -19.27
C LEU A 373 -13.70 -0.19 -20.44
N PRO A 374 -14.58 -1.20 -20.55
CA PRO A 374 -14.51 -2.20 -21.62
C PRO A 374 -14.46 -1.59 -23.03
N GLU A 375 -15.21 -0.52 -23.27
CA GLU A 375 -15.21 0.24 -24.52
C GLU A 375 -13.91 0.99 -24.80
N ARG A 376 -13.16 1.34 -23.76
CA ARG A 376 -11.81 1.92 -23.89
C ARG A 376 -10.77 0.83 -24.11
N ALA A 377 -10.79 -0.23 -23.31
CA ALA A 377 -9.85 -1.34 -23.40
C ALA A 377 -9.98 -2.11 -24.73
N GLY A 378 -11.20 -2.24 -25.25
CA GLY A 378 -11.52 -2.98 -26.46
C GLY A 378 -11.39 -2.20 -27.77
N ARG A 379 -10.84 -0.97 -27.76
CA ARG A 379 -10.63 -0.22 -29.00
C ARG A 379 -9.65 -0.96 -29.93
N PRO A 380 -9.98 -1.18 -31.22
CA PRO A 380 -9.13 -1.97 -32.12
C PRO A 380 -7.68 -1.45 -32.25
N ASP A 381 -7.51 -0.13 -32.33
CA ASP A 381 -6.20 0.53 -32.42
C ASP A 381 -5.39 0.38 -31.13
N THR A 382 -6.04 0.45 -29.96
CA THR A 382 -5.40 0.20 -28.67
C THR A 382 -4.95 -1.24 -28.53
N VAL A 383 -5.80 -2.20 -28.91
CA VAL A 383 -5.45 -3.63 -28.88
C VAL A 383 -4.26 -3.89 -29.80
N GLU A 384 -4.27 -3.32 -31.01
CA GLU A 384 -3.13 -3.44 -31.92
C GLU A 384 -1.83 -2.88 -31.31
N LEU A 385 -1.84 -1.65 -30.78
CA LEU A 385 -0.67 -1.04 -30.16
C LEU A 385 -0.19 -1.81 -28.92
N TRP A 386 -1.12 -2.24 -28.07
CA TRP A 386 -0.86 -3.06 -26.90
C TRP A 386 -0.07 -4.33 -27.27
N HIS A 387 -0.48 -5.02 -28.33
CA HIS A 387 0.23 -6.22 -28.80
C HIS A 387 1.61 -5.94 -29.45
N LYS A 388 1.94 -4.69 -29.73
CA LYS A 388 3.27 -4.26 -30.21
C LYS A 388 4.23 -3.90 -29.07
N ILE A 389 3.74 -3.85 -27.82
CA ILE A 389 4.57 -3.51 -26.65
C ILE A 389 5.12 -4.79 -26.02
N SER A 390 6.43 -4.79 -25.77
CA SER A 390 7.14 -5.84 -25.06
C SER A 390 8.00 -5.25 -23.94
N THR A 391 8.39 -6.10 -22.98
CA THR A 391 9.33 -5.73 -21.93
C THR A 391 10.56 -6.63 -21.97
N VAL A 392 11.71 -6.09 -21.59
CA VAL A 392 12.96 -6.83 -21.40
C VAL A 392 13.57 -6.45 -20.06
N GLU A 393 14.07 -7.45 -19.33
CA GLU A 393 14.91 -7.18 -18.17
C GLU A 393 16.24 -6.57 -18.63
N ASP A 394 16.59 -5.43 -18.04
CA ASP A 394 17.90 -4.82 -18.15
C ASP A 394 18.61 -4.94 -16.79
N PRO A 395 19.79 -5.61 -16.71
CA PRO A 395 20.52 -5.78 -15.46
C PRO A 395 20.85 -4.48 -14.73
N GLU A 396 21.05 -3.37 -15.45
CA GLU A 396 21.33 -2.08 -14.82
C GLU A 396 20.08 -1.50 -14.14
N TRP A 397 18.91 -1.66 -14.75
CA TRP A 397 17.64 -1.29 -14.10
C TRP A 397 17.36 -2.17 -12.88
N THR A 398 17.67 -3.47 -12.93
CA THR A 398 17.58 -4.37 -11.77
C THR A 398 18.53 -3.95 -10.66
N ARG A 399 19.78 -3.61 -10.96
CA ARG A 399 20.76 -3.11 -9.97
C ARG A 399 20.28 -1.83 -9.31
N ARG A 400 19.82 -0.85 -10.10
CA ARG A 400 19.30 0.44 -9.62
C ARG A 400 18.04 0.29 -8.78
N TYR A 401 17.17 -0.67 -9.10
CA TYR A 401 15.97 -0.99 -8.31
C TYR A 401 16.32 -1.36 -6.87
N HIS A 402 17.42 -2.09 -6.66
CA HIS A 402 17.88 -2.52 -5.34
C HIS A 402 18.85 -1.55 -4.67
N SER A 403 19.16 -0.41 -5.30
CA SER A 403 20.09 0.56 -4.71
C SER A 403 19.45 1.29 -3.53
N HIS A 404 20.22 1.40 -2.44
CA HIS A 404 19.88 2.23 -1.30
C HIS A 404 20.29 3.71 -1.52
N ASP A 405 21.13 4.00 -2.52
CA ASP A 405 21.51 5.36 -2.89
C ASP A 405 20.34 6.07 -3.60
N PRO A 406 19.79 7.17 -3.04
CA PRO A 406 18.74 7.94 -3.68
C PRO A 406 19.09 8.43 -5.09
N ASN A 407 20.38 8.65 -5.41
CA ASN A 407 20.81 9.13 -6.71
C ASN A 407 20.81 8.03 -7.79
N GLU A 408 20.84 6.76 -7.40
CA GLU A 408 20.85 5.64 -8.33
C GLU A 408 19.49 4.97 -8.46
N LYS A 409 18.68 5.05 -7.40
CA LYS A 409 17.39 4.37 -7.26
C LYS A 409 16.49 4.59 -8.47
N ALA A 410 15.99 3.51 -9.05
CA ALA A 410 15.11 3.55 -10.20
C ALA A 410 14.05 2.44 -10.15
N PHE A 411 12.81 2.83 -10.40
CA PHE A 411 11.62 1.98 -10.42
C PHE A 411 10.85 2.07 -11.75
N GLY A 412 11.34 2.85 -12.71
CA GLY A 412 10.72 3.04 -14.02
C GLY A 412 11.34 2.19 -15.12
N ALA A 413 11.40 2.77 -16.31
CA ALA A 413 11.86 2.10 -17.52
C ALA A 413 12.46 3.08 -18.52
N LYS A 414 13.21 2.53 -19.48
CA LYS A 414 13.50 3.15 -20.77
C LYS A 414 12.56 2.59 -21.82
N ALA A 415 11.90 3.46 -22.58
CA ALA A 415 11.03 3.08 -23.69
C ALA A 415 11.73 3.36 -25.03
N VAL A 416 11.68 2.39 -25.94
CA VAL A 416 12.19 2.49 -27.31
C VAL A 416 11.01 2.24 -28.24
N ILE A 417 10.57 3.28 -28.97
CA ILE A 417 9.48 3.22 -29.94
C ILE A 417 10.08 3.22 -31.35
N THR A 418 9.82 2.15 -32.11
CA THR A 418 10.24 2.00 -33.51
C THR A 418 9.02 2.14 -34.41
N PHE A 419 9.12 3.00 -35.43
CA PHE A 419 8.08 3.26 -36.42
C PHE A 419 8.30 2.44 -37.69
N ASN A 420 7.23 2.24 -38.48
CA ASN A 420 7.24 1.46 -39.73
C ASN A 420 8.24 1.97 -40.79
N ASP A 421 8.63 3.25 -40.72
CA ASP A 421 9.62 3.87 -41.61
C ASP A 421 11.07 3.73 -41.12
N GLY A 422 11.28 3.07 -39.97
CA GLY A 422 12.56 2.91 -39.29
C GLY A 422 12.93 4.05 -38.34
N THR A 423 12.09 5.08 -38.19
CA THR A 423 12.29 6.14 -37.19
C THR A 423 12.25 5.54 -35.78
N VAL A 424 13.16 5.99 -34.91
CA VAL A 424 13.23 5.56 -33.51
C VAL A 424 13.11 6.77 -32.58
N VAL A 425 12.25 6.66 -31.57
CA VAL A 425 12.12 7.62 -30.47
C VAL A 425 12.35 6.89 -29.14
N GLU A 426 13.31 7.39 -28.36
CA GLU A 426 13.65 6.83 -27.05
C GLU A 426 13.54 7.90 -25.96
N ASP A 427 13.08 7.49 -24.79
CA ASP A 427 13.09 8.29 -23.56
C ASP A 427 13.11 7.34 -22.35
N GLU A 428 13.49 7.85 -21.17
CA GLU A 428 13.52 7.08 -19.93
C GLU A 428 13.03 7.89 -18.73
N MET A 429 12.53 7.18 -17.73
CA MET A 429 12.15 7.76 -16.45
C MET A 429 12.58 6.85 -15.31
N ALA A 430 13.40 7.37 -14.39
CA ALA A 430 13.92 6.58 -13.28
C ALA A 430 12.86 6.33 -12.20
N VAL A 431 12.09 7.37 -11.82
CA VAL A 431 11.06 7.32 -10.78
C VAL A 431 9.86 8.13 -11.23
N ALA A 432 8.68 7.80 -10.70
CA ALA A 432 7.44 8.52 -11.02
C ALA A 432 7.53 9.99 -10.59
N ASN A 433 6.75 10.86 -11.24
CA ASN A 433 6.74 12.29 -10.93
C ASN A 433 6.40 12.54 -9.45
N ALA A 434 5.39 11.84 -8.93
CA ALA A 434 4.91 11.95 -7.54
C ALA A 434 5.83 11.33 -6.48
N HIS A 435 6.86 10.59 -6.88
CA HIS A 435 7.85 10.00 -5.97
C HIS A 435 8.61 11.10 -5.21
N PRO A 436 9.16 10.87 -3.99
CA PRO A 436 9.87 11.92 -3.24
C PRO A 436 11.17 12.35 -3.93
N LEU A 437 11.69 11.50 -4.81
CA LEU A 437 12.84 11.77 -5.70
C LEU A 437 12.41 12.15 -7.14
N GLY A 438 11.10 12.32 -7.37
CA GLY A 438 10.51 12.60 -8.68
C GLY A 438 10.53 14.08 -9.04
N ALA A 439 10.05 14.39 -10.25
CA ALA A 439 10.01 15.77 -10.74
C ALA A 439 8.95 16.65 -10.05
N ARG A 440 7.91 16.03 -9.48
CA ARG A 440 6.83 16.73 -8.75
C ARG A 440 6.37 15.87 -7.56
N PRO A 441 7.19 15.77 -6.49
CA PRO A 441 6.77 15.12 -5.26
C PRO A 441 5.43 15.70 -4.78
N PHE A 442 4.51 14.84 -4.35
CA PHE A 442 3.19 15.31 -3.92
C PHE A 442 3.27 16.14 -2.64
N GLU A 443 2.68 17.33 -2.69
CA GLU A 443 2.45 18.23 -1.55
C GLU A 443 0.96 18.25 -1.19
N ARG A 444 0.61 18.90 -0.06
CA ARG A 444 -0.77 18.94 0.50
C ARG A 444 -1.84 19.24 -0.55
N ASP A 445 -1.61 20.22 -1.41
CA ASP A 445 -2.56 20.62 -2.45
C ASP A 445 -2.85 19.50 -3.45
N ASN A 446 -1.86 18.64 -3.75
CA ASN A 446 -2.06 17.47 -4.61
C ASN A 446 -2.94 16.41 -3.94
N TYR A 447 -2.78 16.17 -2.63
CA TYR A 447 -3.64 15.27 -1.87
C TYR A 447 -5.08 15.79 -1.78
N ILE A 448 -5.25 17.09 -1.56
CA ILE A 448 -6.58 17.73 -1.54
C ILE A 448 -7.23 17.64 -2.92
N ALA A 449 -6.49 17.93 -3.99
CA ALA A 449 -7.00 17.81 -5.35
C ALA A 449 -7.41 16.36 -5.66
N LYS A 450 -6.57 15.38 -5.31
CA LYS A 450 -6.89 13.95 -5.46
C LYS A 450 -8.15 13.57 -4.69
N PHE A 451 -8.29 14.01 -3.44
CA PHE A 451 -9.50 13.78 -2.64
C PHE A 451 -10.74 14.33 -3.33
N ARG A 452 -10.71 15.59 -3.78
CA ARG A 452 -11.87 16.20 -4.45
C ARG A 452 -12.25 15.48 -5.73
N THR A 453 -11.28 15.09 -6.55
CA THR A 453 -11.51 14.30 -7.77
C THR A 453 -12.15 12.95 -7.46
N LEU A 454 -11.64 12.24 -6.45
CA LEU A 454 -12.16 10.92 -6.08
C LEU A 454 -13.49 10.96 -5.30
N ALA A 455 -13.80 12.09 -4.69
CA ALA A 455 -15.04 12.34 -3.97
C ALA A 455 -16.15 12.93 -4.86
N GLU A 456 -15.84 13.29 -6.10
CA GLU A 456 -16.81 13.89 -7.03
C GLU A 456 -18.03 12.99 -7.24
N GLY A 457 -19.22 13.53 -7.01
CA GLY A 457 -20.49 12.80 -7.09
C GLY A 457 -20.75 11.80 -5.95
N GLN A 458 -19.73 11.45 -5.15
CA GLN A 458 -19.85 10.52 -4.03
C GLN A 458 -20.12 11.22 -2.68
N VAL A 459 -19.49 12.39 -2.49
CA VAL A 459 -19.54 13.18 -1.25
C VAL A 459 -19.96 14.61 -1.57
N ASP A 460 -20.90 15.15 -0.81
CA ASP A 460 -21.36 16.52 -1.01
C ASP A 460 -20.24 17.54 -0.73
N PRO A 461 -20.15 18.66 -1.47
CA PRO A 461 -19.05 19.63 -1.31
C PRO A 461 -18.87 20.14 0.12
N ALA A 462 -19.95 20.36 0.86
CA ALA A 462 -19.89 20.80 2.25
C ALA A 462 -19.26 19.74 3.19
N GLU A 463 -19.53 18.47 2.92
CA GLU A 463 -18.94 17.34 3.67
C GLU A 463 -17.47 17.13 3.30
N GLN A 464 -17.11 17.33 2.02
CA GLN A 464 -15.71 17.36 1.58
C GLN A 464 -14.93 18.42 2.35
N ASP A 465 -15.46 19.65 2.43
CA ASP A 465 -14.80 20.75 3.13
C ASP A 465 -14.70 20.49 4.64
N ARG A 466 -15.74 19.91 5.26
CA ARG A 466 -15.73 19.50 6.68
C ARG A 466 -14.64 18.48 6.95
N PHE A 467 -14.58 17.40 6.18
CA PHE A 467 -13.55 16.37 6.34
C PHE A 467 -12.14 16.95 6.16
N LEU A 468 -11.92 17.73 5.09
CA LEU A 468 -10.62 18.33 4.83
C LEU A 468 -10.21 19.29 5.95
N ALA A 469 -11.14 20.03 6.55
CA ALA A 469 -10.84 20.87 7.71
C ALA A 469 -10.44 20.02 8.92
N ALA A 470 -11.17 18.95 9.22
CA ALA A 470 -10.87 18.04 10.34
C ALA A 470 -9.50 17.34 10.15
N ALA A 471 -9.24 16.78 8.98
CA ALA A 471 -7.98 16.11 8.65
C ALA A 471 -6.79 17.07 8.74
N GLN A 472 -6.91 18.30 8.24
CA GLN A 472 -5.85 19.30 8.33
C GLN A 472 -5.61 19.80 9.76
N ASN A 473 -6.63 19.73 10.62
CA ASN A 473 -6.55 20.06 12.05
C ASN A 473 -6.18 18.84 12.93
N LEU A 474 -5.74 17.72 12.35
CA LEU A 474 -5.51 16.47 13.07
C LEU A 474 -4.71 16.65 14.37
N ARG A 475 -3.67 17.48 14.36
CA ARG A 475 -2.81 17.72 15.52
C ARG A 475 -3.58 18.17 16.77
N GLU A 476 -4.68 18.90 16.60
CA GLU A 476 -5.52 19.38 17.71
C GLU A 476 -6.90 18.70 17.74
N LEU A 477 -7.13 17.69 16.90
CA LEU A 477 -8.40 16.99 16.81
C LEU A 477 -8.58 16.06 18.01
N THR A 478 -9.62 16.28 18.80
CA THR A 478 -9.94 15.44 19.99
C THR A 478 -11.00 14.39 19.70
N ASP A 479 -11.83 14.60 18.67
CA ASP A 479 -12.84 13.65 18.22
C ASP A 479 -12.45 13.08 16.85
N LEU A 480 -11.88 11.88 16.85
CA LEU A 480 -11.46 11.20 15.62
C LEU A 480 -12.64 10.69 14.78
N SER A 481 -13.89 10.74 15.27
CA SER A 481 -15.07 10.46 14.43
C SER A 481 -15.25 11.51 13.33
N GLU A 482 -14.70 12.71 13.49
CA GLU A 482 -14.69 13.75 12.45
C GLU A 482 -13.89 13.33 11.21
N LEU A 483 -13.00 12.33 11.30
CA LEU A 483 -12.28 11.76 10.17
C LEU A 483 -13.12 10.75 9.35
N ASN A 484 -14.34 10.45 9.78
CA ASN A 484 -15.28 9.71 8.94
C ASN A 484 -15.82 10.62 7.83
N VAL A 485 -15.64 10.24 6.56
CA VAL A 485 -16.27 10.92 5.43
C VAL A 485 -17.64 10.30 5.19
N ARG A 486 -18.70 11.12 5.15
CA ARG A 486 -20.06 10.66 4.86
C ARG A 486 -20.34 10.69 3.37
N LEU A 487 -20.95 9.64 2.85
CA LEU A 487 -21.39 9.60 1.44
C LEU A 487 -22.80 10.16 1.31
N ASN A 488 -23.12 10.67 0.14
CA ASN A 488 -24.50 11.02 -0.17
C ASN A 488 -25.35 9.75 -0.41
N ASP A 489 -26.66 9.86 -0.18
CA ASP A 489 -27.59 8.72 -0.33
C ASP A 489 -27.59 8.13 -1.75
N ALA A 490 -27.38 8.98 -2.76
CA ALA A 490 -27.36 8.57 -4.16
C ALA A 490 -26.14 7.69 -4.51
N ALA A 491 -25.00 7.94 -3.88
CA ALA A 491 -23.78 7.15 -3.99
C ALA A 491 -23.95 5.80 -3.28
N LEU A 492 -24.44 5.81 -2.04
CA LEU A 492 -24.70 4.58 -1.28
C LEU A 492 -25.72 3.69 -1.97
N ALA A 493 -26.75 4.25 -2.61
CA ALA A 493 -27.76 3.50 -3.35
C ALA A 493 -27.21 2.75 -4.58
N GLN A 494 -26.02 3.11 -5.07
CA GLN A 494 -25.34 2.41 -6.17
C GLN A 494 -24.55 1.18 -5.69
N ALA A 495 -24.38 1.01 -4.37
CA ALA A 495 -23.71 -0.15 -3.82
C ALA A 495 -24.46 -1.45 -4.19
N PRO A 496 -23.76 -2.50 -4.63
CA PRO A 496 -24.41 -3.73 -5.05
C PRO A 496 -25.02 -4.46 -3.87
N ASN A 497 -26.19 -5.07 -4.08
CA ASN A 497 -26.73 -6.03 -3.12
C ASN A 497 -25.78 -7.22 -2.96
N THR A 498 -25.44 -7.55 -1.71
CA THR A 498 -24.66 -8.73 -1.36
C THR A 498 -25.58 -9.82 -0.79
N PRO A 499 -25.34 -11.11 -1.09
CA PRO A 499 -26.07 -12.19 -0.43
C PRO A 499 -25.92 -12.16 1.09
N GLU A 500 -26.90 -12.73 1.81
CA GLU A 500 -26.88 -12.85 3.26
C GLU A 500 -25.63 -13.62 3.75
N GLY A 501 -24.99 -13.08 4.78
CA GLY A 501 -23.80 -13.65 5.42
C GLY A 501 -24.14 -14.48 6.66
N LEU A 502 -23.18 -14.60 7.58
CA LEU A 502 -23.39 -15.28 8.87
C LEU A 502 -24.10 -14.43 9.93
N PHE A 503 -24.10 -13.10 9.77
CA PHE A 503 -24.57 -12.12 10.75
C PHE A 503 -25.65 -11.24 10.14
#